data_AF-A0A930TCA1-F1
#
_entry.id   AF-A0A930TCA1-F1
#
_cell.length_a   1.000
_cell.length_b   1.000
_cell.length_c   1.000
_cell.angle_alpha   90.00
_cell.angle_beta   90.00
_cell.angle_gamma   90.00
#
_symmetry.space_group_name_H-M   'P 1'
#
loop_
_entity.id
_entity.type
_entity.pdbx_description
1 polymer ?
#
loop_
_entity_poly.entity_id
_entity_poly.type
_entity_poly.pdbx_seq_one_letter_code
_entity_poly.pdbx_strand_id
1 'polypeptide(L)'
;MLDFLPFPSFYVSPVFPLGAILFNFLFFTITIPIEAYVLTRRLKFDKRTSIFYSITINLFSGAIGWVVFFIIEPFLPIEWKSAIISYVFFSQPMGNMNGLLLMSAVTIFFSTFLVKFILLKLALISMRDPGKVRPEAQIIGRKTSRRIGRMKLQNTSLLTTILISNSLSYSAITVVLIISTFRL
;
A
#
# COMPACT_ATOMS: atom_id res chain seq x y z
N MET A 1 14.34 11.20 56.04
CA MET A 1 13.22 10.59 55.30
C MET A 1 13.30 11.15 53.89
N LEU A 2 13.61 10.29 52.90
CA LEU A 2 13.76 10.67 51.49
C LEU A 2 12.37 10.68 50.86
N ASP A 3 11.85 11.86 50.57
CA ASP A 3 10.62 12.03 49.80
C ASP A 3 10.91 11.62 48.35
N PHE A 4 10.47 10.42 48.00
CA PHE A 4 10.48 9.95 46.62
C PHE A 4 9.59 10.87 45.79
N LEU A 5 10.21 11.61 44.86
CA LEU A 5 9.50 12.37 43.83
C LEU A 5 8.47 11.45 43.15
N PRO A 6 7.19 11.86 43.05
CA PRO A 6 6.22 11.08 42.32
C PRO A 6 6.66 11.06 40.86
N PHE A 7 6.92 9.86 40.33
CA PHE A 7 7.15 9.67 38.90
C PHE A 7 6.04 10.42 38.14
N PRO A 8 6.36 11.23 37.13
CA PRO A 8 5.31 11.84 36.30
C PRO A 8 4.53 10.69 35.69
N SER A 9 3.29 10.51 36.14
CA SER A 9 2.35 9.63 35.48
C SER A 9 2.20 10.17 34.08
N PHE A 10 2.76 9.45 33.10
CA PHE A 10 2.44 9.68 31.71
C PHE A 10 0.93 9.50 31.60
N TYR A 11 0.20 10.61 31.59
CA TYR A 11 -1.18 10.63 31.16
C TYR A 11 -1.15 10.24 29.69
N VAL A 12 -1.15 8.94 29.43
CA VAL A 12 -1.39 8.40 28.11
C VAL A 12 -2.80 8.85 27.78
N SER A 13 -2.93 9.89 26.95
CA SER A 13 -4.22 10.29 26.42
C SER A 13 -4.93 9.03 25.91
N PRO A 14 -6.22 8.79 26.20
CA PRO A 14 -6.95 7.56 25.86
C PRO A 14 -7.03 7.23 24.35
N VAL A 15 -6.34 8.00 23.51
CA VAL A 15 -6.40 7.98 22.05
C VAL A 15 -5.03 7.64 21.48
N PHE A 16 -4.30 6.70 22.09
CA PHE A 16 -3.13 6.13 21.41
C PHE A 16 -3.63 5.03 20.46
N PRO A 17 -3.54 5.19 19.12
CA PRO A 17 -4.14 4.29 18.15
C PRO A 17 -3.30 3.01 17.98
N LEU A 18 -2.96 2.34 19.09
CA LEU A 18 -2.13 1.14 19.11
C LEU A 18 -2.70 0.04 18.22
N GLY A 19 -4.02 -0.14 18.24
CA GLY A 19 -4.72 -1.07 17.36
C GLY A 19 -4.48 -0.77 15.88
N ALA A 20 -4.66 0.49 15.46
CA ALA A 20 -4.44 0.88 14.07
C ALA A 20 -2.99 0.68 13.63
N ILE A 21 -2.02 0.97 14.50
CA ILE A 21 -0.60 0.73 14.25
C ILE A 21 -0.33 -0.77 14.06
N LEU A 22 -0.81 -1.62 14.99
CA LEU A 22 -0.64 -3.07 14.92
C LEU A 22 -1.28 -3.69 13.67
N PHE A 23 -2.51 -3.27 13.34
CA PHE A 23 -3.17 -3.72 12.11
C PHE A 23 -2.42 -3.28 10.85
N ASN A 24 -1.88 -2.06 10.82
CA ASN A 24 -1.09 -1.59 9.69
C ASN A 24 0.19 -2.43 9.53
N PHE A 25 0.90 -2.74 10.61
CA PHE A 25 2.05 -3.65 10.60
C PHE A 25 1.68 -5.06 10.13
N LEU A 26 0.54 -5.59 10.60
CA LEU A 26 0.04 -6.89 10.15
C LEU A 26 -0.21 -6.89 8.64
N PHE A 27 -0.86 -5.85 8.12
CA PHE A 27 -1.12 -5.73 6.69
C PHE A 27 0.16 -5.61 5.87
N PHE A 28 1.17 -4.87 6.33
CA PHE A 28 2.46 -4.85 5.66
C PHE A 28 3.14 -6.22 5.65
N THR A 29 3.11 -6.93 6.77
CA THR A 29 3.72 -8.26 6.92
C THR A 29 3.12 -9.28 5.96
N ILE A 30 1.82 -9.18 5.67
CA ILE A 30 1.13 -10.06 4.72
C ILE A 30 1.35 -9.60 3.27
N THR A 31 1.24 -8.30 3.03
CA THR A 31 1.26 -7.71 1.69
C THR A 31 2.64 -7.82 1.06
N ILE A 32 3.70 -7.46 1.78
CA ILE A 32 5.07 -7.40 1.23
C ILE A 32 5.52 -8.75 0.61
N PRO A 33 5.36 -9.91 1.29
CA PRO A 33 5.70 -11.21 0.71
C PRO A 33 4.87 -11.56 -0.53
N ILE A 34 3.55 -11.29 -0.51
CA ILE A 34 2.65 -11.55 -1.64
C ILE A 34 3.11 -10.75 -2.86
N GLU A 35 3.36 -9.44 -2.68
CA GLU A 35 3.79 -8.58 -3.78
C GLU A 35 5.19 -8.96 -4.27
N ALA A 36 6.11 -9.32 -3.36
CA ALA A 36 7.45 -9.75 -3.75
C ALA A 36 7.43 -11.05 -4.57
N TYR A 37 6.53 -11.98 -4.23
CA TYR A 37 6.31 -13.19 -5.00
C TYR A 37 5.78 -12.89 -6.40
N VAL A 38 4.78 -12.02 -6.51
CA VAL A 38 4.17 -11.64 -7.80
C VAL A 38 5.20 -10.91 -8.69
N LEU A 39 5.97 -9.96 -8.14
CA LEU A 39 7.02 -9.25 -8.87
C LEU A 39 8.11 -10.21 -9.38
N THR A 40 8.55 -11.15 -8.54
CA THR A 40 9.53 -12.17 -8.93
C THR A 40 9.01 -13.02 -10.09
N ARG A 41 7.77 -13.52 -9.99
CA ARG A 41 7.21 -14.46 -10.97
C ARG A 41 6.84 -13.79 -12.29
N ARG A 42 6.36 -12.55 -12.27
CA ARG A 42 5.83 -11.86 -13.47
C ARG A 42 6.85 -10.93 -14.13
N LEU A 43 7.71 -10.26 -13.36
CA LEU A 43 8.72 -9.33 -13.88
C LEU A 43 10.12 -9.95 -13.99
N LYS A 44 10.28 -11.21 -13.54
CA LYS A 44 11.56 -11.94 -13.53
C LYS A 44 12.67 -11.18 -12.79
N PHE A 45 12.31 -10.42 -11.76
CA PHE A 45 13.28 -9.78 -10.88
C PHE A 45 13.96 -10.80 -9.98
N ASP A 46 15.21 -10.54 -9.63
CA ASP A 46 15.93 -11.30 -8.61
C ASP A 46 15.17 -11.23 -7.28
N LYS A 47 15.14 -12.33 -6.50
CA LYS A 47 14.37 -12.40 -5.23
C LYS A 47 14.64 -11.21 -4.30
N ARG A 48 15.92 -10.82 -4.16
CA ARG A 48 16.34 -9.68 -3.34
C ARG A 48 15.75 -8.36 -3.84
N THR A 49 15.76 -8.16 -5.15
CA THR A 49 15.25 -6.96 -5.82
C THR A 49 13.73 -6.87 -5.71
N SER A 50 13.03 -7.98 -5.88
CA SER A 50 11.57 -8.04 -5.70
C SER A 50 11.16 -7.70 -4.28
N ILE A 51 11.84 -8.26 -3.27
CA ILE A 51 11.58 -7.95 -1.86
C ILE A 51 11.84 -6.46 -1.59
N PHE A 52 12.97 -5.92 -2.05
CA PHE A 52 13.30 -4.52 -1.88
C PHE A 52 12.26 -3.58 -2.50
N TYR A 53 11.83 -3.85 -3.74
CA TYR A 53 10.79 -3.06 -4.38
C TYR A 53 9.46 -3.20 -3.65
N SER A 54 9.04 -4.40 -3.25
CA SER A 54 7.79 -4.60 -2.50
C SER A 54 7.77 -3.86 -1.16
N ILE A 55 8.87 -3.90 -0.40
CA ILE A 55 9.01 -3.13 0.83
C ILE A 55 8.85 -1.64 0.51
N THR A 56 9.64 -1.15 -0.45
CA THR A 56 9.68 0.27 -0.82
C THR A 56 8.30 0.77 -1.26
N ILE A 57 7.65 0.12 -2.22
CA ILE A 57 6.35 0.58 -2.74
C ILE A 57 5.25 0.52 -1.70
N ASN A 58 5.24 -0.47 -0.79
CA ASN A 58 4.22 -0.57 0.24
C ASN A 58 4.42 0.48 1.33
N LEU A 59 5.65 0.69 1.82
CA LEU A 59 5.94 1.73 2.80
C LEU A 59 5.64 3.12 2.25
N PHE A 60 6.11 3.44 1.04
CA PHE A 60 5.84 4.76 0.45
C PHE A 60 4.35 4.94 0.13
N SER A 61 3.66 3.92 -0.39
CA SER A 61 2.22 4.01 -0.61
C SER A 61 1.45 4.19 0.70
N GLY A 62 1.87 3.53 1.78
CA GLY A 62 1.27 3.70 3.10
C GLY A 62 1.52 5.10 3.67
N ALA A 63 2.76 5.59 3.59
CA ALA A 63 3.11 6.95 4.02
C ALA A 63 2.33 8.02 3.24
N ILE A 64 2.25 7.89 1.91
CA ILE A 64 1.44 8.76 1.06
C ILE A 64 -0.04 8.69 1.48
N GLY A 65 -0.56 7.49 1.75
CA GLY A 65 -1.93 7.31 2.24
C GLY A 65 -2.20 8.08 3.54
N TRP A 66 -1.29 7.99 4.51
CA TRP A 66 -1.38 8.74 5.76
C TRP A 66 -1.28 10.26 5.55
N VAL A 67 -0.35 10.72 4.72
CA VAL A 67 -0.23 12.16 4.38
C VAL A 67 -1.51 12.67 3.72
N VAL A 68 -2.05 11.94 2.75
CA VAL A 68 -3.32 12.28 2.08
C VAL A 68 -4.47 12.29 3.08
N PHE A 69 -4.53 11.32 3.99
CA PHE A 69 -5.55 11.28 5.04
C PHE A 69 -5.49 12.54 5.92
N PHE A 70 -4.33 12.92 6.43
CA PHE A 70 -4.18 14.12 7.27
C PHE A 70 -4.47 15.43 6.53
N ILE A 71 -4.23 15.47 5.21
CA ILE A 71 -4.59 16.64 4.39
C ILE A 71 -6.11 16.71 4.19
N ILE A 72 -6.78 15.57 3.98
CA ILE A 72 -8.22 15.53 3.67
C ILE A 72 -9.07 15.62 4.94
N GLU A 73 -8.64 15.05 6.07
CA GLU A 73 -9.34 15.05 7.35
C GLU A 73 -9.94 16.41 7.76
N PRO A 74 -9.20 17.55 7.72
CA PRO A 74 -9.75 18.85 8.14
C PRO A 74 -10.84 19.39 7.22
N PHE A 75 -10.94 18.89 5.98
CA PHE A 75 -11.96 19.30 5.03
C PHE A 75 -13.23 18.43 5.11
N LEU A 76 -13.22 17.36 5.93
CA LEU A 76 -14.40 16.51 6.07
C LEU A 76 -15.49 17.19 6.93
N PRO A 77 -16.77 17.12 6.52
CA PRO A 77 -17.87 17.56 7.37
C PRO A 77 -17.93 16.77 8.68
N ILE A 78 -18.38 17.41 9.76
CA ILE A 78 -18.41 16.85 11.12
C ILE A 78 -19.10 15.48 11.18
N GLU A 79 -20.19 15.32 10.41
CA GLU A 79 -21.01 14.09 10.35
C GLU A 79 -20.21 12.89 9.81
N TRP A 80 -19.31 13.15 8.86
CA TRP A 80 -18.48 12.12 8.23
C TRP A 80 -17.32 11.76 9.13
N LYS A 81 -16.73 12.75 9.81
CA LYS A 81 -15.68 12.54 10.79
C LYS A 81 -16.18 11.65 11.94
N SER A 82 -17.34 11.97 12.52
CA SER A 82 -17.91 11.17 13.60
C SER A 82 -18.28 9.76 13.16
N ALA A 83 -18.79 9.59 11.95
CA ALA A 83 -19.15 8.26 11.44
C ALA A 83 -17.94 7.39 11.12
N ILE A 84 -16.86 7.96 10.56
CA ILE A 84 -15.60 7.24 10.32
C ILE A 84 -14.96 6.83 11.64
N ILE A 85 -14.90 7.73 12.61
CA ILE A 85 -14.39 7.42 13.95
C ILE A 85 -15.25 6.34 14.61
N SER A 86 -16.59 6.46 14.54
CA SER A 86 -17.48 5.46 15.12
C SER A 86 -17.34 4.10 14.45
N TYR A 87 -17.15 4.06 13.12
CA TYR A 87 -16.93 2.83 12.39
C TYR A 87 -15.57 2.18 12.73
N VAL A 88 -14.50 2.99 12.79
CA VAL A 88 -13.14 2.52 13.07
C VAL A 88 -12.99 2.05 14.53
N PHE A 89 -13.66 2.71 15.49
CA PHE A 89 -13.51 2.41 16.91
C PHE A 89 -14.58 1.47 17.47
N PHE A 90 -15.81 1.49 16.95
CA PHE A 90 -16.93 0.72 17.52
C PHE A 90 -17.51 -0.33 16.56
N SER A 91 -16.99 -0.46 15.32
CA SER A 91 -17.48 -1.42 14.31
C SER A 91 -18.99 -1.32 14.02
N GLN A 92 -19.63 -0.20 14.36
CA GLN A 92 -21.06 0.04 14.17
C GLN A 92 -21.28 1.03 13.03
N PRO A 93 -21.84 0.60 11.88
CA PRO A 93 -22.23 1.52 10.83
C PRO A 93 -23.42 2.36 11.32
N MET A 94 -23.23 3.66 11.50
CA MET A 94 -24.34 4.60 11.71
C MET A 94 -25.02 4.88 10.36
N GLY A 95 -26.26 4.42 10.20
CA GLY A 95 -27.13 4.75 9.06
C GLY A 95 -26.82 4.02 7.75
N ASN A 96 -27.30 4.57 6.62
CA ASN A 96 -27.23 3.97 5.28
C ASN A 96 -25.84 4.12 4.60
N MET A 97 -24.77 4.10 5.40
CA MET A 97 -23.39 4.37 4.96
C MET A 97 -22.70 3.21 4.25
N ASN A 98 -23.35 2.06 4.10
CA ASN A 98 -22.78 0.89 3.41
C ASN A 98 -22.37 1.22 1.97
N GLY A 99 -23.18 2.02 1.25
CA GLY A 99 -22.84 2.45 -0.11
C GLY A 99 -21.62 3.37 -0.15
N LEU A 100 -21.51 4.27 0.83
CA LEU A 100 -20.38 5.18 0.96
C LEU A 100 -19.08 4.45 1.29
N LEU A 101 -19.14 3.53 2.25
CA LEU A 101 -18.01 2.68 2.62
C LEU A 101 -17.52 1.87 1.43
N LEU A 102 -18.43 1.27 0.66
CA LEU A 102 -18.08 0.54 -0.56
C LEU A 102 -17.41 1.45 -1.60
N MET A 103 -17.96 2.63 -1.86
CA MET A 103 -17.38 3.60 -2.79
C MET A 103 -15.99 4.06 -2.33
N SER A 104 -15.82 4.30 -1.03
CA SER A 104 -14.52 4.68 -0.45
C SER A 104 -13.50 3.54 -0.58
N ALA A 105 -13.90 2.29 -0.32
CA ALA A 105 -13.02 1.13 -0.44
C ALA A 105 -12.55 0.91 -1.88
N VAL A 106 -13.47 1.03 -2.85
CA VAL A 106 -13.14 0.96 -4.29
C VAL A 106 -12.19 2.10 -4.67
N THR A 107 -12.46 3.31 -4.20
CA THR A 107 -11.61 4.49 -4.47
C THR A 107 -10.21 4.32 -3.89
N ILE A 108 -10.09 3.85 -2.65
CA ILE A 108 -8.81 3.58 -1.98
C ILE A 108 -8.05 2.47 -2.72
N PHE A 109 -8.74 1.41 -3.13
CA PHE A 109 -8.13 0.32 -3.90
C PHE A 109 -7.48 0.83 -5.20
N PHE A 110 -8.22 1.61 -6.01
CA PHE A 110 -7.68 2.13 -7.26
C PHE A 110 -6.61 3.20 -7.05
N SER A 111 -6.78 4.07 -6.04
CA SER A 111 -5.80 5.11 -5.71
C SER A 111 -4.48 4.51 -5.26
N THR A 112 -4.51 3.52 -4.36
CA THR A 112 -3.30 2.83 -3.89
C THR A 112 -2.63 2.04 -5.01
N PHE A 113 -3.39 1.37 -5.87
CA PHE A 113 -2.86 0.74 -7.07
C PHE A 113 -2.11 1.73 -7.97
N LEU A 114 -2.69 2.91 -8.22
CA LEU A 114 -2.10 3.92 -9.09
C LEU A 114 -0.81 4.49 -8.49
N VAL A 115 -0.81 4.79 -7.19
CA VAL A 115 0.37 5.25 -6.45
C VAL A 115 1.48 4.20 -6.53
N LYS A 116 1.17 2.91 -6.25
CA LYS A 116 2.14 1.82 -6.37
C LYS A 116 2.71 1.68 -7.77
N PHE A 117 1.88 1.85 -8.81
CA PHE A 117 2.33 1.83 -10.20
C PHE A 117 3.32 2.95 -10.51
N ILE A 118 3.01 4.17 -10.09
CA ILE A 118 3.90 5.33 -10.29
C ILE A 118 5.22 5.12 -9.51
N LEU A 119 5.15 4.68 -8.26
CA LEU A 119 6.33 4.44 -7.42
C LEU A 119 7.25 3.36 -8.01
N LEU A 120 6.70 2.22 -8.45
CA LEU A 120 7.52 1.18 -9.05
C LEU A 120 8.16 1.67 -10.36
N LYS A 121 7.41 2.40 -11.18
CA LYS A 121 7.94 2.97 -12.42
C LYS A 121 9.08 3.95 -12.14
N LEU A 122 8.93 4.82 -11.14
CA LEU A 122 9.96 5.77 -10.72
C LEU A 122 11.20 5.04 -10.19
N ALA A 123 11.00 4.01 -9.37
CA ALA A 123 12.09 3.22 -8.80
C ALA A 123 12.87 2.46 -9.89
N LEU A 124 12.17 1.92 -10.89
CA LEU A 124 12.79 1.26 -12.05
C LEU A 124 13.56 2.23 -12.95
N ILE A 125 13.09 3.47 -13.10
CA ILE A 125 13.81 4.51 -13.84
C ILE A 125 15.06 4.93 -13.06
N SER A 126 14.94 5.14 -11.74
CA SER A 126 16.05 5.56 -10.88
C SER A 126 17.17 4.52 -10.79
N MET A 127 16.85 3.23 -10.85
CA MET A 127 17.85 2.15 -10.86
C MET A 127 18.43 1.86 -12.25
N ARG A 128 17.95 2.52 -13.30
CA ARG A 128 18.45 2.32 -14.66
C ARG A 128 19.73 3.13 -14.85
N ASP A 129 20.86 2.56 -14.42
CA ASP A 129 22.18 3.11 -14.72
C ASP A 129 22.29 3.39 -16.23
N PRO A 130 22.68 4.60 -16.67
CA PRO A 130 22.96 4.87 -18.08
C PRO A 130 24.13 4.03 -18.64
N GLY A 131 24.88 3.32 -17.79
CA GLY A 131 26.07 2.55 -18.16
C GLY A 131 25.99 1.02 -18.02
N LYS A 132 24.92 0.42 -17.47
CA LYS A 132 24.83 -1.05 -17.32
C LYS A 132 23.70 -1.63 -18.16
N VAL A 133 24.01 -1.81 -19.43
CA VAL A 133 23.33 -2.77 -20.30
C VAL A 133 23.49 -4.15 -19.66
N ARG A 134 22.45 -4.69 -19.02
CA ARG A 134 22.40 -6.14 -18.79
C ARG A 134 22.42 -6.81 -20.17
N PRO A 135 23.44 -7.62 -20.51
CA PRO A 135 23.51 -8.30 -21.79
C PRO A 135 22.54 -9.47 -21.73
N GLU A 136 21.39 -9.34 -22.39
CA GLU A 136 20.65 -10.44 -23.02
C GLU A 136 19.37 -9.90 -23.67
N ALA A 137 19.60 -9.22 -24.80
CA ALA A 137 18.80 -9.36 -26.01
C ALA A 137 19.55 -8.61 -27.11
N GLN A 138 20.74 -9.12 -27.45
CA GLN A 138 21.39 -8.80 -28.73
C GLN A 138 20.34 -8.98 -29.83
N ILE A 139 19.98 -7.91 -30.53
CA ILE A 139 20.12 -7.79 -31.99
C ILE A 139 20.22 -6.27 -32.27
N ILE A 140 21.45 -5.83 -32.49
CA ILE A 140 21.78 -4.56 -33.16
C ILE A 140 21.15 -4.61 -34.56
N GLY A 141 20.46 -3.53 -34.95
CA GLY A 141 19.97 -3.34 -36.31
C GLY A 141 18.53 -2.84 -36.38
N ARG A 142 18.37 -1.54 -36.69
CA ARG A 142 17.20 -0.96 -37.39
C ARG A 142 15.85 -0.97 -36.63
N LYS A 143 15.72 -0.31 -35.46
CA LYS A 143 14.53 -0.50 -34.59
C LYS A 143 14.01 0.73 -33.82
N THR A 144 13.91 1.91 -34.43
CA THR A 144 13.23 3.05 -33.77
C THR A 144 11.72 2.81 -33.59
N SER A 145 11.09 2.04 -34.50
CA SER A 145 9.66 1.66 -34.40
C SER A 145 9.37 0.48 -33.45
N ARG A 146 10.26 -0.54 -33.38
CA ARG A 146 10.07 -1.69 -32.45
C ARG A 146 10.33 -1.35 -30.98
N ARG A 147 11.05 -0.25 -30.69
CA ARG A 147 11.32 0.19 -29.31
C ARG A 147 10.05 0.72 -28.61
N ILE A 148 9.20 1.46 -29.35
CA ILE A 148 7.93 1.99 -28.84
C ILE A 148 6.96 0.85 -28.51
N GLY A 149 6.85 -0.16 -29.40
CA GLY A 149 6.04 -1.35 -29.16
C GLY A 149 6.49 -2.15 -27.92
N ARG A 150 7.80 -2.36 -27.75
CA ARG A 150 8.35 -3.05 -26.57
C ARG A 150 8.15 -2.27 -25.27
N MET A 151 8.29 -0.94 -25.28
CA MET A 151 7.99 -0.11 -24.10
C MET A 151 6.50 -0.14 -23.74
N LYS A 152 5.60 -0.15 -24.72
CA LYS A 152 4.14 -0.26 -24.49
C LYS A 152 3.75 -1.62 -23.91
N LEU A 153 4.34 -2.70 -24.44
CA LEU A 153 4.16 -4.07 -23.93
C LEU A 153 4.72 -4.22 -22.50
N GLN A 154 5.90 -3.65 -22.22
CA GLN A 154 6.51 -3.70 -20.89
C GLN A 154 5.73 -2.89 -19.85
N ASN A 155 5.20 -1.73 -20.23
CA ASN A 155 4.31 -0.95 -19.36
C ASN A 155 3.00 -1.69 -19.09
N THR A 156 2.45 -2.39 -20.08
CA THR A 156 1.23 -3.20 -19.91
C THR A 156 1.48 -4.39 -18.99
N SER A 157 2.62 -5.08 -19.12
CA SER A 157 2.99 -6.17 -18.21
C SER A 157 3.26 -5.67 -16.78
N LEU A 158 3.85 -4.48 -16.62
CA LEU A 158 4.03 -3.86 -15.31
C LEU A 158 2.70 -3.50 -14.66
N LEU A 159 1.83 -2.81 -15.39
CA LEU A 159 0.52 -2.37 -14.92
C LEU A 159 -0.34 -3.56 -14.47
N THR A 160 -0.44 -4.59 -15.31
CA THR A 160 -1.19 -5.81 -14.97
C THR A 160 -0.57 -6.57 -13.81
N THR A 161 0.76 -6.59 -13.68
CA THR A 161 1.43 -7.23 -12.55
C THR A 161 1.11 -6.54 -11.24
N ILE A 162 1.18 -5.21 -11.19
CA ILE A 162 0.86 -4.44 -9.99
C ILE A 162 -0.62 -4.53 -9.65
N LEU A 163 -1.49 -4.57 -10.66
CA LEU A 163 -2.92 -4.74 -10.44
C LEU A 163 -3.21 -6.09 -9.78
N ILE A 164 -2.69 -7.19 -10.35
CA ILE A 164 -2.84 -8.54 -9.78
C ILE A 164 -2.24 -8.60 -8.37
N SER A 165 -1.07 -8.00 -8.19
CA SER A 165 -0.39 -7.93 -6.90
C SER A 165 -1.27 -7.23 -5.85
N ASN A 166 -1.80 -6.06 -6.18
CA ASN A 166 -2.64 -5.29 -5.27
C ASN A 166 -3.97 -6.02 -4.99
N SER A 167 -4.60 -6.62 -6.00
CA SER A 167 -5.81 -7.43 -5.82
C SER A 167 -5.57 -8.59 -4.86
N LEU A 168 -4.48 -9.36 -5.04
CA LEU A 168 -4.15 -10.49 -4.17
C LEU A 168 -3.89 -10.05 -2.73
N SER A 169 -3.15 -8.95 -2.54
CA SER A 169 -2.90 -8.38 -1.22
C SER A 169 -4.18 -7.96 -0.51
N TYR A 170 -5.08 -7.25 -1.20
CA TYR A 170 -6.35 -6.81 -0.63
C TYR A 170 -7.32 -7.97 -0.38
N SER A 171 -7.31 -9.01 -1.23
CA SER A 171 -8.04 -10.25 -0.95
C SER A 171 -7.53 -10.93 0.32
N ALA A 172 -6.20 -11.01 0.51
CA ALA A 172 -5.62 -11.59 1.73
C ALA A 172 -5.97 -10.76 2.98
N ILE A 173 -5.89 -9.44 2.89
CA ILE A 173 -6.33 -8.53 3.97
C ILE A 173 -7.80 -8.75 4.30
N THR A 174 -8.67 -8.86 3.30
CA THR A 174 -10.10 -9.10 3.49
C THR A 174 -10.37 -10.42 4.21
N VAL A 175 -9.66 -11.49 3.85
CA VAL A 175 -9.75 -12.79 4.55
C VAL A 175 -9.34 -12.65 6.01
N VAL A 176 -8.25 -11.93 6.31
CA VAL A 176 -7.82 -11.69 7.69
C VAL A 176 -8.86 -10.88 8.47
N LEU A 177 -9.43 -9.85 7.87
CA LEU A 177 -10.49 -9.05 8.48
C LEU A 177 -11.74 -9.90 8.79
N ILE A 178 -12.16 -10.74 7.84
CA ILE A 178 -13.28 -11.66 8.05
C ILE A 178 -13.01 -12.60 9.22
N ILE A 179 -11.81 -13.23 9.28
CA ILE A 179 -11.43 -14.11 10.39
C ILE A 179 -11.42 -13.36 11.72
N SER A 180 -10.93 -12.12 11.74
CA SER A 180 -10.92 -11.29 12.97
C SER A 180 -12.33 -10.93 13.43
N THR A 181 -13.26 -10.74 12.49
CA THR A 181 -14.66 -10.41 12.80
C THR A 181 -15.41 -11.61 13.37
N PHE A 182 -15.13 -12.83 12.89
CA PHE A 182 -15.77 -14.06 13.38
C PHE A 182 -15.23 -14.58 14.72
N ARG A 183 -14.11 -14.03 15.23
CA ARG A 183 -13.48 -14.45 16.50
C ARG A 183 -13.77 -13.49 17.68
N LEU A 184 -14.59 -12.47 17.47
CA LEU A 184 -15.13 -11.56 18.47
C LEU A 184 -16.64 -11.81 18.63
#